data_AF-A0A1M5RRX1-F1
#
_entry.id   AF-A0A1M5RRX1-F1
#
_cell.length_a   1.000
_cell.length_b   1.000
_cell.length_c   1.000
_cell.angle_alpha   90.00
_cell.angle_beta   90.00
_cell.angle_gamma   90.00
#
_symmetry.space_group_name_H-M   'P 1'
#
loop_
_entity.id
_entity.type
_entity.pdbx_description
1 polymer ?
#
loop_
_entity_poly.entity_id
_entity_poly.type
_entity_poly.pdbx_seq_one_letter_code
_entity_poly.pdbx_strand_id
1 'polypeptide(L)'
;MAGLVITGIGVLYGIYAVVKARTFVYGVRFSEGTLMVQGCHFNTRWEKQFDISRSTIHIKAKGNRSGREDCFFRILSDGQTVDINCSWNWDDATLLIIFNEFKRIKGEKIIYDEKYFLDVMAKYPKIRSCIKSSNAQV
;
A
#
# COMPACT_ATOMS: atom_id res chain seq x y z
N MET A 1 15.58 -42.45 -5.92
CA MET A 1 14.59 -41.84 -5.02
C MET A 1 14.98 -40.46 -4.48
N ALA A 2 16.27 -40.13 -4.29
CA ALA A 2 16.69 -38.82 -3.77
C ALA A 2 16.35 -37.61 -4.68
N GLY A 3 16.47 -37.75 -6.01
CA GLY A 3 16.19 -36.66 -6.95
C GLY A 3 14.73 -36.15 -6.93
N LEU A 4 13.76 -37.06 -6.80
CA LEU A 4 12.33 -36.70 -6.71
C LEU A 4 12.00 -35.95 -5.41
N VAL A 5 12.66 -36.31 -4.31
CA VAL A 5 12.48 -35.65 -3.00
C VAL A 5 13.04 -34.23 -3.01
N ILE A 6 14.23 -34.03 -3.61
CA ILE A 6 14.86 -32.71 -3.74
C ILE A 6 14.00 -31.78 -4.61
N THR A 7 13.51 -32.26 -5.74
CA THR A 7 12.62 -31.48 -6.62
C THR A 7 11.31 -31.12 -5.93
N GLY A 8 10.71 -32.07 -5.18
CA GLY A 8 9.48 -31.83 -4.43
C GLY A 8 9.63 -30.75 -3.35
N ILE A 9 10.74 -30.76 -2.60
CA ILE A 9 11.04 -29.75 -1.58
C ILE A 9 11.23 -28.37 -2.24
N GLY A 10 11.95 -28.30 -3.37
CA GLY A 10 12.16 -27.05 -4.10
C GLY A 10 10.85 -26.39 -4.55
N VAL A 11 9.89 -27.17 -5.04
CA VAL A 11 8.57 -26.66 -5.46
C VAL A 11 7.79 -26.12 -4.26
N LEU A 12 7.81 -26.80 -3.11
CA LEU A 12 7.14 -26.33 -1.88
C LEU A 12 7.72 -25.00 -1.38
N TYR A 13 9.06 -24.85 -1.40
CA TYR A 13 9.71 -23.59 -1.08
C TYR A 13 9.36 -22.47 -2.07
N GLY A 14 9.26 -22.79 -3.36
CA GLY A 14 8.84 -21.86 -4.40
C GLY A 14 7.41 -21.34 -4.17
N ILE A 15 6.45 -22.25 -3.93
CA ILE A 15 5.06 -21.89 -3.62
C ILE A 15 5.00 -21.05 -2.34
N TYR A 16 5.74 -21.44 -1.30
CA TYR A 16 5.82 -20.68 -0.05
C TYR A 16 6.35 -19.26 -0.28
N ALA A 17 7.41 -19.11 -1.09
CA ALA A 17 7.99 -17.82 -1.43
C ALA A 17 7.01 -16.93 -2.22
N VAL A 18 6.24 -17.51 -3.14
CA VAL A 18 5.19 -16.80 -3.90
C VAL A 18 4.07 -16.34 -2.96
N VAL A 19 3.57 -17.20 -2.08
CA VAL A 19 2.52 -16.84 -1.10
C VAL A 19 3.00 -15.75 -0.13
N LYS A 20 4.29 -15.76 0.22
CA LYS A 20 4.93 -14.72 1.04
C LYS A 20 5.31 -13.45 0.27
N ALA A 21 5.22 -13.45 -1.05
CA ALA A 21 5.65 -12.32 -1.86
C ALA A 21 4.87 -11.07 -1.45
N ARG A 22 5.60 -9.99 -1.17
CA ARG A 22 4.97 -8.75 -0.73
C ARG A 22 4.33 -8.06 -1.92
N THR A 23 3.13 -7.56 -1.70
CA THR A 23 2.44 -6.68 -2.64
C THR A 23 3.09 -5.30 -2.63
N PHE A 24 3.33 -4.76 -3.82
CA PHE A 24 3.95 -3.47 -4.04
C PHE A 24 2.98 -2.55 -4.80
N VAL A 25 2.45 -1.53 -4.13
CA VAL A 25 1.56 -0.54 -4.76
C VAL A 25 2.39 0.62 -5.25
N TYR A 26 2.39 0.94 -6.54
CA TYR A 26 3.21 2.02 -7.11
C TYR A 26 2.41 3.20 -7.65
N GLY A 27 1.09 3.05 -7.77
CA GLY A 27 0.22 4.11 -8.28
C GLY A 27 -1.08 4.18 -7.51
N VAL A 28 -1.49 5.40 -7.18
CA VAL A 28 -2.82 5.72 -6.65
C VAL A 28 -3.31 6.94 -7.41
N ARG A 29 -4.50 6.87 -7.99
CA ARG A 29 -5.11 7.97 -8.75
C ARG A 29 -6.57 8.10 -8.39
N PHE A 30 -7.06 9.33 -8.41
CA PHE A 30 -8.46 9.66 -8.20
C PHE A 30 -9.06 10.12 -9.53
N SER A 31 -10.20 9.57 -9.91
CA SER A 31 -10.94 9.96 -11.13
C SER A 31 -12.43 9.80 -10.89
N GLU A 32 -13.20 10.87 -11.05
CA GLU A 32 -14.68 10.83 -11.06
C GLU A 32 -15.31 10.02 -9.91
N GLY A 33 -14.87 10.25 -8.66
CA GLY A 33 -15.40 9.52 -7.50
C GLY A 33 -14.88 8.09 -7.35
N THR A 34 -13.92 7.68 -8.20
CA THR A 34 -13.26 6.37 -8.15
C THR A 34 -11.81 6.52 -7.71
N LEU A 35 -11.38 5.61 -6.84
CA LEU A 35 -10.00 5.43 -6.40
C LEU A 35 -9.39 4.25 -7.15
N MET A 36 -8.41 4.54 -8.00
CA MET A 36 -7.67 3.54 -8.77
C MET A 36 -6.32 3.27 -8.11
N VAL A 37 -6.04 2.00 -7.85
CA VAL A 37 -4.81 1.53 -7.20
C VAL A 37 -4.09 0.56 -8.12
N GLN A 38 -2.84 0.86 -8.41
CA GLN A 38 -1.97 0.08 -9.27
C GLN A 38 -0.84 -0.51 -8.46
N GLY A 39 -0.63 -1.81 -8.65
CA GLY A 39 0.42 -2.52 -7.94
C GLY A 39 0.97 -3.71 -8.70
N CYS A 40 1.85 -4.41 -8.01
CA CYS A 40 2.53 -5.59 -8.48
C CYS A 40 2.56 -6.63 -7.36
N HIS A 41 2.32 -7.88 -7.71
CA HIS A 41 2.51 -9.03 -6.84
C HIS A 41 3.36 -10.05 -7.60
N PHE A 42 4.57 -10.34 -7.10
CA PHE A 42 5.50 -11.28 -7.74
C PHE A 42 5.67 -11.03 -9.26
N ASN A 43 6.07 -9.81 -9.63
CA ASN A 43 6.18 -9.31 -11.01
C ASN A 43 4.89 -9.28 -11.86
N THR A 44 3.76 -9.72 -11.31
CA THR A 44 2.45 -9.61 -11.97
C THR A 44 1.83 -8.27 -11.61
N ARG A 45 1.66 -7.40 -12.61
CA ARG A 45 0.98 -6.12 -12.45
C ARG A 45 -0.52 -6.36 -12.27
N TRP A 46 -1.13 -5.55 -11.41
CA TRP A 46 -2.56 -5.54 -11.19
C TRP A 46 -3.05 -4.11 -11.00
N GLU A 47 -4.32 -3.91 -11.30
CA GLU A 47 -5.04 -2.67 -11.08
C GLU A 47 -6.37 -2.99 -10.40
N LYS A 48 -6.76 -2.16 -9.44
CA LYS A 48 -8.05 -2.25 -8.74
C LYS A 48 -8.68 -0.88 -8.70
N GLN A 49 -10.00 -0.86 -8.87
CA GLN A 49 -10.80 0.35 -8.81
C GLN A 49 -11.79 0.22 -7.68
N PHE A 50 -11.98 1.31 -6.94
CA PHE A 50 -12.81 1.38 -5.76
C PHE A 50 -13.72 2.59 -5.84
N ASP A 51 -15.02 2.40 -5.63
CA ASP A 51 -15.95 3.52 -5.50
C ASP A 51 -15.69 4.22 -4.16
N ILE A 52 -15.29 5.50 -4.19
CA ILE A 52 -14.93 6.27 -3.00
C ILE A 52 -16.12 6.38 -2.04
N SER A 53 -17.35 6.43 -2.55
CA SER A 53 -18.55 6.53 -1.71
C SER A 53 -18.76 5.30 -0.83
N ARG A 54 -18.33 4.13 -1.31
CA ARG A 54 -18.47 2.83 -0.62
C ARG A 54 -17.19 2.35 0.05
N SER A 55 -16.08 3.03 -0.22
CA SER A 55 -14.77 2.67 0.31
C SER A 55 -14.48 3.35 1.63
N THR A 56 -13.61 2.74 2.43
CA THR A 56 -13.04 3.37 3.62
C THR A 56 -11.54 3.15 3.64
N ILE A 57 -10.79 4.19 4.01
CA ILE A 57 -9.35 4.12 4.23
C ILE A 57 -9.08 4.14 5.73
N HIS A 58 -8.45 3.08 6.24
CA HIS A 58 -7.96 3.03 7.62
C HIS A 58 -6.45 3.22 7.65
N ILE A 59 -5.98 4.11 8.53
CA ILE A 59 -4.57 4.23 8.84
C ILE A 59 -4.21 3.13 9.83
N LYS A 60 -3.18 2.35 9.52
CA LYS A 60 -2.65 1.30 10.41
C LYS A 60 -1.18 1.53 10.65
N ALA A 61 -0.76 1.37 11.90
CA ALA A 61 0.65 1.33 12.26
C ALA A 61 1.10 -0.12 12.43
N LYS A 62 2.32 -0.40 11.98
CA LYS A 62 3.03 -1.64 12.26
C LYS A 62 4.33 -1.31 12.95
N GLY A 63 4.46 -1.74 14.20
CA GLY A 63 5.73 -1.70 14.90
C GLY A 63 6.76 -2.57 14.17
N ASN A 64 7.96 -2.05 13.98
CA ASN A 64 9.08 -2.80 13.45
C ASN A 64 10.05 -3.18 14.59
N ARG A 65 10.95 -4.13 14.30
CA ARG A 65 11.92 -4.64 15.30
C ARG A 65 12.88 -3.58 15.83
N SER A 66 12.96 -2.41 15.20
CA SER A 66 13.78 -1.28 15.64
C SER A 66 13.05 -0.27 16.54
N GLY A 67 11.83 -0.60 17.00
CA GLY A 67 11.03 0.29 17.84
C GLY A 67 10.45 1.50 17.09
N ARG A 68 10.48 1.48 15.75
CA ARG A 68 9.83 2.49 14.92
C ARG A 68 8.47 1.99 14.46
N GLU A 69 7.52 2.91 14.37
CA GLU A 69 6.21 2.63 13.79
C GLU A 69 6.22 3.00 12.31
N ASP A 70 5.84 2.05 11.47
CA ASP A 70 5.62 2.27 10.04
C ASP A 70 4.12 2.30 9.77
N CYS A 71 3.65 3.39 9.16
CA CYS A 71 2.25 3.54 8.83
C CYS A 71 1.95 3.02 7.42
N PHE A 72 0.82 2.36 7.26
CA PHE A 72 0.29 1.87 6.00
C PHE A 72 -1.22 2.10 5.96
N PHE A 73 -1.77 2.23 4.76
CA PHE A 73 -3.21 2.41 4.59
C PHE A 73 -3.86 1.10 4.20
N ARG A 74 -5.03 0.83 4.76
CA ARG A 74 -5.88 -0.26 4.35
C ARG A 74 -7.15 0.30 3.72
N ILE A 75 -7.32 0.08 2.43
CA ILE A 75 -8.55 0.36 1.69
C ILE A 75 -9.46 -0.85 1.84
N LEU A 76 -10.72 -0.59 2.22
CA LEU A 76 -11.80 -1.57 2.32
C LEU A 76 -12.94 -1.12 1.43
N SER A 77 -13.40 -1.96 0.51
CA SER A 77 -14.59 -1.71 -0.33
C SER A 77 -15.20 -3.03 -0.77
N ASP A 78 -16.50 -3.23 -0.55
CA ASP A 78 -17.27 -4.38 -1.06
C ASP A 78 -16.57 -5.75 -0.87
N GLY A 79 -16.01 -5.99 0.32
CA GLY A 79 -15.30 -7.23 0.67
C GLY A 79 -13.87 -7.34 0.10
N GLN A 80 -13.45 -6.39 -0.72
CA GLN A 80 -12.07 -6.27 -1.18
C GLN A 80 -11.23 -5.46 -0.20
N THR A 81 -9.98 -5.88 -0.03
CA THR A 81 -8.99 -5.18 0.79
C THR A 81 -7.72 -4.96 -0.01
N VAL A 82 -7.15 -3.75 0.09
CA VAL A 82 -5.82 -3.43 -0.43
C VAL A 82 -5.05 -2.65 0.60
N ASP A 83 -3.82 -3.12 0.87
CA ASP A 83 -2.90 -2.41 1.74
C ASP A 83 -1.89 -1.61 0.90
N ILE A 84 -1.86 -0.29 1.10
CA ILE A 84 -0.89 0.64 0.51
C ILE A 84 0.25 0.84 1.51
N ASN A 85 1.49 0.86 1.02
CA ASN A 85 2.70 1.04 1.81
C ASN A 85 3.09 -0.13 2.74
N CYS A 86 2.51 -1.32 2.56
CA CYS A 86 2.96 -2.54 3.26
C CYS A 86 4.41 -2.94 2.94
N SER A 87 4.93 -2.50 1.79
CA SER A 87 6.33 -2.68 1.38
C SER A 87 7.20 -1.45 1.67
N TRP A 88 6.67 -0.47 2.41
CA TRP A 88 7.36 0.78 2.78
C TRP A 88 7.92 1.54 1.57
N ASN A 89 7.15 1.58 0.50
CA ASN A 89 7.56 2.12 -0.78
C ASN A 89 7.01 3.52 -1.08
N TRP A 90 6.28 4.10 -0.14
CA TRP A 90 5.80 5.48 -0.18
C TRP A 90 6.46 6.28 0.95
N ASP A 91 6.68 7.56 0.69
CA ASP A 91 6.99 8.53 1.74
C ASP A 91 5.69 8.95 2.46
N ASP A 92 5.86 9.38 3.71
CA ASP A 92 4.73 9.71 4.58
C ASP A 92 3.95 10.95 4.07
N ALA A 93 4.61 11.87 3.34
CA ALA A 93 3.96 13.06 2.80
C ALA A 93 3.02 12.70 1.64
N THR A 94 3.44 11.82 0.74
CA THR A 94 2.58 11.34 -0.35
C THR A 94 1.39 10.54 0.20
N LEU A 95 1.59 9.75 1.24
CA LEU A 95 0.48 9.09 1.94
C LEU A 95 -0.49 10.12 2.54
N LEU A 96 0.01 11.16 3.19
CA LEU A 96 -0.82 12.24 3.72
C LEU A 96 -1.69 12.88 2.63
N ILE A 97 -1.10 13.15 1.46
CA ILE A 97 -1.80 13.72 0.30
C ILE A 97 -2.92 12.80 -0.16
N ILE A 98 -2.64 11.50 -0.34
CA ILE A 98 -3.64 10.50 -0.75
C ILE A 98 -4.81 10.45 0.25
N PHE A 99 -4.50 10.43 1.55
CA PHE A 99 -5.52 10.34 2.58
C PHE A 99 -6.42 11.59 2.61
N ASN A 100 -5.80 12.77 2.57
CA ASN A 100 -6.53 14.04 2.57
C ASN A 100 -7.39 14.18 1.31
N GLU A 101 -6.89 13.78 0.15
CA GLU A 101 -7.64 13.81 -1.09
C GLU A 101 -8.84 12.85 -1.07
N PHE A 102 -8.65 11.64 -0.55
CA PHE A 102 -9.74 10.69 -0.34
C PHE A 102 -10.85 11.27 0.55
N LYS A 103 -10.49 11.82 1.72
CA LYS A 103 -11.45 12.43 2.66
C LYS A 103 -12.16 13.64 2.04
N ARG A 104 -11.43 14.47 1.29
CA ARG A 104 -11.98 15.62 0.56
C ARG A 104 -13.02 15.20 -0.46
N ILE A 105 -12.74 14.19 -1.27
CA ILE A 105 -13.66 13.70 -2.31
C ILE A 105 -14.89 13.04 -1.67
N LYS A 106 -14.70 12.27 -0.59
CA LYS A 106 -15.79 11.61 0.11
C LYS A 106 -16.67 12.56 0.94
N GLY A 107 -16.16 13.74 1.28
CA GLY A 107 -16.85 14.70 2.15
C GLY A 107 -16.82 14.33 3.63
N GLU A 108 -15.86 13.50 4.04
CA GLU A 108 -15.70 13.07 5.44
C GLU A 108 -14.77 14.01 6.22
N LYS A 109 -15.12 14.28 7.48
CA LYS A 109 -14.21 14.95 8.42
C LYS A 109 -13.17 13.96 8.94
N ILE A 110 -11.96 14.46 9.19
CA ILE A 110 -10.88 13.70 9.82
C ILE A 110 -11.21 13.52 11.31
N ILE A 111 -11.18 12.28 11.80
CA ILE A 111 -11.48 11.92 13.19
C ILE A 111 -10.22 12.03 14.05
N TYR A 112 -10.35 12.18 15.38
CA TYR A 112 -9.22 12.38 16.30
C TYR A 112 -8.12 11.31 16.21
N ASP A 113 -8.50 10.03 16.12
CA ASP A 113 -7.54 8.93 15.99
C ASP A 113 -6.74 9.02 14.68
N GLU A 114 -7.40 9.42 13.59
CA GLU A 114 -6.73 9.69 12.31
C GLU A 114 -5.77 10.87 12.47
N LYS A 115 -6.20 11.94 13.15
CA LYS A 115 -5.37 13.12 13.41
C LYS A 115 -4.06 12.79 14.12
N TYR A 116 -4.08 11.91 15.12
CA TYR A 116 -2.85 11.48 15.81
C TYR A 116 -1.84 10.87 14.83
N PHE A 117 -2.28 9.95 13.95
CA PHE A 117 -1.37 9.33 12.99
C PHE A 117 -0.88 10.33 11.92
N LEU A 118 -1.74 11.26 11.50
CA LEU A 118 -1.37 12.33 10.57
C LEU A 118 -0.32 13.26 11.19
N ASP A 119 -0.46 13.61 12.47
CA ASP A 119 0.51 14.44 13.20
C ASP A 119 1.86 13.71 13.33
N VAL A 120 1.85 12.40 13.57
CA VAL A 120 3.09 11.58 13.60
C VAL A 120 3.77 11.55 12.23
N MET A 121 3.01 11.33 11.16
CA MET A 121 3.52 11.35 9.77
C MET A 121 4.08 12.73 9.40
N ALA A 122 3.42 13.81 9.81
CA ALA A 122 3.83 15.18 9.52
C ALA A 122 5.08 15.59 10.33
N LYS A 123 5.21 15.11 11.57
CA LYS A 123 6.32 15.46 12.47
C LYS A 123 7.62 14.74 12.12
N TYR A 124 7.54 13.50 11.64
CA TYR A 124 8.71 12.70 11.29
C TYR A 124 8.61 12.17 9.85
N PRO A 125 8.63 13.07 8.84
CA PRO A 125 8.48 12.65 7.46
C PRO A 125 9.62 11.71 7.08
N LYS A 126 9.32 10.43 6.82
CA LYS A 126 10.29 9.54 6.20
C LYS A 126 10.39 9.94 4.73
N ILE A 127 11.37 10.80 4.43
CA ILE A 127 11.75 11.10 3.05
C ILE A 127 12.37 9.83 2.47
N ARG A 128 11.57 9.01 1.80
CA ARG A 128 12.10 8.02 0.86
C ARG A 128 12.16 8.72 -0.48
N SER A 129 13.36 8.92 -1.00
CA SER A 129 13.52 9.31 -2.39
C SER A 129 12.88 8.23 -3.25
N CYS A 130 11.65 8.47 -3.70
CA CYS A 130 11.16 7.80 -4.89
C CYS A 130 12.21 8.05 -5.96
N ILE A 131 12.83 6.97 -6.42
CA ILE A 131 13.59 6.97 -7.67
C ILE A 131 12.68 7.62 -8.69
N LYS A 132 13.01 8.86 -9.08
CA LYS A 132 12.50 9.45 -10.30
C LYS A 132 12.99 8.55 -11.44
N SER A 133 12.25 7.49 -11.75
CA SER A 133 12.15 7.06 -13.12
C SER A 133 11.21 8.07 -13.79
N SER A 134 11.78 9.24 -14.09
CA SER A 134 11.29 10.09 -15.18
C SER A 134 10.93 9.18 -16.36
N ASN A 135 9.76 9.33 -16.97
CA ASN A 135 9.62 10.33 -18.02
C ASN A 135 10.94 10.58 -18.77
N ALA A 136 11.48 9.54 -19.41
CA ALA A 136 11.86 9.71 -20.81
C ALA A 136 10.53 9.60 -21.57
N GLN A 137 9.85 10.73 -21.82
CA GLN A 137 9.97 11.48 -23.09
C GLN A 137 9.68 10.54 -24.26
N VAL A 138 8.45 10.59 -24.79
CA VAL A 138 8.13 11.25 -26.08
C VAL A 138 8.96 10.67 -27.21
#